data_AF-A0A968ZG73-F1
#
_entry.id   AF-A0A968ZG73-F1
#
_cell.length_a   1.000
_cell.length_b   1.000
_cell.length_c   1.000
_cell.angle_alpha   90.00
_cell.angle_beta   90.00
_cell.angle_gamma   90.00
#
_symmetry.space_group_name_H-M   'P 1'
#
loop_
_entity.id
_entity.type
_entity.pdbx_description
1 polymer ?
#
loop_
_entity_poly.entity_id
_entity_poly.type
_entity_poly.pdbx_seq_one_letter_code
_entity_poly.pdbx_strand_id
1 'polypeptide(L)'
;MPRILISNIDNESMMADERALTPEFCRSSSITASRMAWFAEPGDIVVLPRDLSPQLKVYVARTMGYEPGSVTYLTPDWGSGHPRPIRAHELLHTGLAQRMARLIGDPANWTLYPYCYERSTQQFAERLGLDGERDVRPFVRQGGAELLNDKRVFRSVAAGRGVSIAEGAVCATPWQLEECIASMIDMTGAVIIKQDRHSGGFGNLIVSRTAATGALARRRCWWPRMSRRSATSRASPGRALPMPSARR
;
A
#
# COMPACT_ATOMS: atom_id res chain seq x y z
N MET A 1 -1.34 0.98 30.51
CA MET A 1 -0.38 1.98 29.97
C MET A 1 -1.04 2.55 28.72
N PRO A 2 -1.30 3.87 28.66
CA PRO A 2 -2.02 4.47 27.54
C PRO A 2 -1.21 4.38 26.25
N ARG A 3 -1.92 4.31 25.12
CA ARG A 3 -1.36 4.06 23.80
C ARG A 3 -1.72 5.20 22.86
N ILE A 4 -0.84 5.42 21.89
CA ILE A 4 -1.07 6.30 20.75
C ILE A 4 -1.33 5.42 19.53
N LEU A 5 -2.58 5.33 19.10
CA LEU A 5 -2.98 4.56 17.93
C LEU A 5 -2.89 5.44 16.69
N ILE A 6 -2.05 5.09 15.70
CA ILE A 6 -1.91 5.86 14.46
C ILE A 6 -2.62 5.17 13.31
N SER A 7 -3.62 5.81 12.73
CA SER A 7 -4.38 5.27 11.59
C SER A 7 -3.72 5.59 10.24
N ASN A 8 -2.44 5.25 10.08
CA ASN A 8 -1.67 5.45 8.84
C ASN A 8 -1.96 4.39 7.77
N ILE A 9 -3.24 4.08 7.55
CA ILE A 9 -3.68 3.25 6.43
C ILE A 9 -3.42 3.97 5.10
N ASP A 10 -3.15 3.22 4.03
CA ASP A 10 -2.94 3.73 2.67
C ASP A 10 -1.78 4.75 2.60
N ASN A 11 -0.76 4.53 3.44
CA ASN A 11 0.49 5.27 3.43
C ASN A 11 1.36 4.92 2.20
N GLU A 12 2.55 5.51 2.12
CA GLU A 12 3.51 5.32 1.03
C GLU A 12 3.93 3.85 0.86
N SER A 13 3.94 3.07 1.93
CA SER A 13 4.26 1.64 1.90
C SER A 13 3.14 0.81 1.25
N MET A 14 1.89 1.29 1.30
CA MET A 14 0.70 0.64 0.75
C MET A 14 0.29 1.17 -0.63
N MET A 15 0.64 2.42 -0.95
CA MET A 15 0.24 3.14 -2.16
C MET A 15 1.46 3.51 -3.00
N ALA A 16 1.55 2.96 -4.20
CA ALA A 16 2.68 3.19 -5.10
C ALA A 16 2.60 4.48 -5.92
N ASP A 17 1.40 5.07 -6.08
CA ASP A 17 1.17 6.26 -6.91
C ASP A 17 0.30 7.29 -6.18
N GLU A 18 0.85 8.49 -5.95
CA GLU A 18 0.11 9.60 -5.33
C GLU A 18 -1.06 10.10 -6.18
N ARG A 19 -1.04 9.88 -7.51
CA ARG A 19 -2.17 10.22 -8.39
C ARG A 19 -3.43 9.41 -8.06
N ALA A 20 -3.28 8.30 -7.33
CA ALA A 20 -4.40 7.51 -6.84
C ALA A 20 -5.15 8.19 -5.66
N LEU A 21 -4.60 9.26 -5.05
CA LEU A 21 -5.21 9.99 -3.94
C LEU A 21 -6.31 10.96 -4.41
N THR A 22 -7.30 10.43 -5.13
CA THR A 22 -8.49 11.21 -5.52
C THR A 22 -9.31 11.60 -4.28
N PRO A 23 -10.14 12.66 -4.35
CA PRO A 23 -11.01 13.02 -3.22
C PRO A 23 -11.92 11.88 -2.76
N GLU A 24 -12.39 11.04 -3.68
CA GLU A 24 -13.18 9.85 -3.36
C GLU A 24 -12.36 8.80 -2.61
N PHE A 25 -11.14 8.53 -3.08
CA PHE A 25 -10.21 7.63 -2.39
C PHE A 25 -9.91 8.12 -0.97
N CYS A 26 -9.56 9.40 -0.79
CA CYS A 26 -9.28 9.98 0.52
C CYS A 26 -10.48 9.87 1.48
N ARG A 27 -11.72 10.04 0.98
CA ARG A 27 -12.94 9.82 1.77
C ARG A 27 -13.08 8.35 2.19
N SER A 28 -12.94 7.42 1.24
CA SER A 28 -13.02 5.97 1.50
C SER A 28 -11.94 5.50 2.48
N SER A 29 -10.70 5.96 2.30
CA SER A 29 -9.59 5.69 3.19
C SER A 29 -9.83 6.25 4.60
N SER A 30 -10.38 7.46 4.74
CA SER A 30 -10.74 8.04 6.04
C SER A 30 -11.81 7.24 6.78
N ILE A 31 -12.81 6.72 6.06
CA ILE A 31 -13.81 5.81 6.64
C ILE A 31 -13.12 4.52 7.10
N THR A 32 -12.22 3.97 6.29
CA THR A 32 -11.50 2.75 6.65
C THR A 32 -10.58 2.95 7.86
N ALA A 33 -9.92 4.10 7.96
CA ALA A 33 -9.07 4.50 9.08
C ALA A 33 -9.84 4.55 10.41
N SER A 34 -11.14 4.87 10.38
CA SER A 34 -12.00 4.92 11.58
C SER A 34 -12.00 3.62 12.38
N ARG A 35 -11.67 2.49 11.75
CA ARG A 35 -11.62 1.20 12.42
C ARG A 35 -10.61 1.14 13.57
N MET A 36 -9.59 2.00 13.56
CA MET A 36 -8.61 2.06 14.65
C MET A 36 -9.24 2.42 15.99
N ALA A 37 -10.41 3.10 15.98
CA ALA A 37 -11.16 3.38 17.19
C ALA A 37 -11.63 2.13 17.94
N TRP A 38 -11.83 1.01 17.24
CA TRP A 38 -12.23 -0.26 17.85
C TRP A 38 -11.12 -0.95 18.65
N PHE A 39 -9.87 -0.51 18.50
CA PHE A 39 -8.75 -1.03 19.28
C PHE A 39 -8.44 -0.17 20.50
N ALA A 40 -9.10 0.97 20.66
CA ALA A 40 -8.81 1.92 21.72
C ALA A 40 -9.31 1.43 23.09
N GLU A 41 -8.55 1.74 24.12
CA GLU A 41 -8.87 1.54 25.54
C GLU A 41 -8.95 2.89 26.25
N PRO A 42 -9.62 2.98 27.42
CA PRO A 42 -9.63 4.19 28.22
C PRO A 42 -8.23 4.76 28.47
N GLY A 43 -8.06 6.06 28.20
CA GLY A 43 -6.80 6.77 28.30
C GLY A 43 -6.00 6.86 26.99
N ASP A 44 -6.38 6.10 25.95
CA ASP A 44 -5.69 6.13 24.67
C ASP A 44 -5.94 7.42 23.87
N ILE A 45 -5.01 7.68 22.95
CA ILE A 45 -5.16 8.67 21.89
C ILE A 45 -5.24 7.95 20.54
N VAL A 46 -6.31 8.17 19.78
CA VAL A 46 -6.46 7.66 18.41
C VAL A 46 -6.27 8.79 17.42
N VAL A 47 -5.24 8.68 16.59
CA VAL A 47 -4.97 9.62 15.51
C VAL A 47 -5.64 9.15 14.23
N LEU A 48 -6.54 9.98 13.70
CA LEU A 48 -7.34 9.70 12.52
C LEU A 48 -7.16 10.79 11.46
N PRO A 49 -7.27 10.46 10.17
CA PRO A 49 -7.23 11.47 9.12
C PRO A 49 -8.43 12.42 9.21
N ARG A 50 -9.59 11.92 9.65
CA ARG A 50 -10.80 12.69 9.90
C ARG A 50 -11.40 12.29 11.23
N ASP A 51 -11.91 13.27 11.97
CA ASP A 51 -12.55 12.99 13.26
C ASP A 51 -13.83 12.17 13.08
N LEU A 52 -14.15 11.36 14.08
CA LEU A 52 -15.38 10.59 14.12
C LEU A 52 -16.56 11.50 14.50
N SER A 53 -17.75 11.19 14.00
CA SER A 53 -18.95 11.86 14.48
C SER A 53 -19.16 11.60 15.98
N PRO A 54 -19.76 12.55 16.73
CA PRO A 54 -20.08 12.34 18.14
C PRO A 54 -20.88 11.05 18.39
N GLN A 55 -21.82 10.73 17.49
CA GLN A 55 -22.64 9.52 17.57
C GLN A 55 -21.78 8.25 17.43
N LEU A 56 -20.81 8.25 16.51
CA LEU A 56 -19.91 7.12 16.33
C LEU A 56 -18.98 6.93 17.53
N LYS A 57 -18.46 8.03 18.12
CA LYS A 57 -17.64 7.96 19.35
C LYS A 57 -18.40 7.32 20.52
N VAL A 58 -19.66 7.72 20.72
CA VAL A 58 -20.54 7.14 21.75
C VAL A 58 -20.84 5.68 21.45
N TYR A 59 -21.11 5.35 20.18
CA TYR A 59 -21.39 3.98 19.75
C TYR A 59 -20.21 3.04 19.99
N VAL A 60 -19.00 3.44 19.58
CA VAL A 60 -17.77 2.65 19.81
C VAL A 60 -17.54 2.48 21.30
N ALA A 61 -17.63 3.55 22.10
CA ALA A 61 -17.42 3.49 23.55
C ALA A 61 -18.36 2.49 24.24
N ARG A 62 -19.66 2.58 23.95
CA ARG A 62 -20.66 1.66 24.50
C ARG A 62 -20.45 0.22 24.06
N THR A 63 -20.06 0.02 22.81
CA THR A 63 -19.83 -1.33 22.26
C THR A 63 -18.58 -1.97 22.86
N MET A 64 -17.55 -1.17 23.11
CA MET A 64 -16.28 -1.63 23.71
C MET A 64 -16.31 -1.63 25.24
N GLY A 65 -17.43 -1.22 25.86
CA GLY A 65 -17.63 -1.29 27.30
C GLY A 65 -16.92 -0.22 28.12
N TYR A 66 -16.65 0.96 27.54
CA TYR A 66 -16.04 2.08 28.27
C TYR A 66 -16.86 3.37 28.22
N GLU A 67 -16.56 4.29 29.14
CA GLU A 67 -17.25 5.57 29.26
C GLU A 67 -17.01 6.49 28.05
N PRO A 68 -18.06 7.05 27.42
CA PRO A 68 -17.88 8.02 26.35
C PRO A 68 -16.99 9.20 26.77
N GLY A 69 -15.95 9.47 25.98
CA GLY A 69 -14.97 10.52 26.27
C GLY A 69 -13.71 10.04 27.00
N SER A 70 -13.63 8.77 27.40
CA SER A 70 -12.40 8.21 27.97
C SER A 70 -11.28 7.99 26.95
N VAL A 71 -11.54 8.15 25.64
CA VAL A 71 -10.58 8.07 24.54
C VAL A 71 -10.47 9.43 23.87
N THR A 72 -9.24 9.89 23.65
CA THR A 72 -8.97 11.14 22.93
C THR A 72 -8.83 10.85 21.44
N TYR A 73 -9.55 11.59 20.61
CA TYR A 73 -9.41 11.51 19.15
C TYR A 73 -8.69 12.75 18.63
N LEU A 74 -7.64 12.55 17.84
CA LEU A 74 -6.81 13.62 17.31
C LEU A 74 -6.74 13.53 15.79
N THR A 75 -6.79 14.68 15.11
CA THR A 75 -6.57 14.75 13.67
C THR A 75 -5.33 15.59 13.35
N PRO A 76 -4.63 15.31 12.23
CA PRO A 76 -3.71 16.27 11.65
C PRO A 76 -4.39 17.62 11.43
N ASP A 77 -3.60 18.69 11.49
CA ASP A 77 -4.07 20.00 11.09
C ASP A 77 -3.91 20.07 9.58
N TRP A 78 -5.02 20.06 8.88
CA TRP A 78 -5.04 20.07 7.43
C TRP A 78 -4.91 21.48 6.85
N GLY A 79 -4.96 22.53 7.68
CA GLY A 79 -5.00 23.92 7.20
C GLY A 79 -6.14 24.14 6.20
N SER A 80 -5.82 24.68 5.03
CA SER A 80 -6.76 24.83 3.90
C SER A 80 -6.91 23.55 3.04
N GLY A 81 -6.15 22.50 3.34
CA GLY A 81 -6.20 21.23 2.64
C GLY A 81 -7.36 20.32 3.07
N HIS A 82 -7.54 19.23 2.34
CA HIS A 82 -8.53 18.21 2.67
C HIS A 82 -7.92 17.03 3.43
N PRO A 83 -8.71 16.35 4.30
CA PRO A 83 -8.29 15.09 4.91
C PRO A 83 -7.84 14.08 3.86
N ARG A 84 -6.71 13.43 4.14
CA ARG A 84 -6.07 12.40 3.31
C ARG A 84 -5.41 11.37 4.21
N PRO A 85 -4.94 10.21 3.68
CA PRO A 85 -4.18 9.25 4.45
C PRO A 85 -3.08 9.91 5.30
N ILE A 86 -2.87 9.41 6.52
CA ILE A 86 -1.80 9.89 7.40
C ILE A 86 -0.49 9.27 6.91
N ARG A 87 0.33 10.07 6.23
CA ARG A 87 1.61 9.66 5.65
C ARG A 87 2.80 10.25 6.42
N ALA A 88 4.03 10.03 5.94
CA ALA A 88 5.22 10.54 6.60
C ALA A 88 5.20 12.07 6.75
N HIS A 89 4.78 12.78 5.71
CA HIS A 89 4.64 14.24 5.76
C HIS A 89 3.66 14.68 6.86
N GLU A 90 2.51 14.01 6.93
CA GLU A 90 1.46 14.34 7.91
C GLU A 90 1.91 14.08 9.34
N LEU A 91 2.60 12.96 9.59
CA LEU A 91 3.14 12.60 10.90
C LEU A 91 4.23 13.56 11.36
N LEU A 92 5.14 13.93 10.45
CA LEU A 92 6.39 14.58 10.82
C LEU A 92 6.37 16.10 10.63
N HIS A 93 5.48 16.66 9.81
CA HIS A 93 5.59 18.07 9.42
C HIS A 93 4.34 18.93 9.67
N THR A 94 3.20 18.35 10.08
CA THR A 94 1.94 19.12 10.34
C THR A 94 1.79 19.65 11.77
N GLY A 95 2.89 19.68 12.54
CA GLY A 95 2.84 20.03 13.96
C GLY A 95 2.19 18.95 14.86
N LEU A 96 1.84 17.79 14.29
CA LEU A 96 1.15 16.72 15.01
C LEU A 96 1.97 16.21 16.20
N ALA A 97 3.29 16.04 16.03
CA ALA A 97 4.18 15.62 17.11
C ALA A 97 4.16 16.61 18.29
N GLN A 98 4.19 17.92 18.01
CA GLN A 98 4.15 18.97 19.04
C GLN A 98 2.80 19.04 19.75
N ARG A 99 1.69 18.76 19.04
CA ARG A 99 0.37 18.64 19.69
C ARG A 99 0.30 17.40 20.56
N MET A 100 0.80 16.27 20.06
CA MET A 100 0.84 15.00 20.80
C MET A 100 1.70 15.10 22.06
N ALA A 101 2.90 15.68 21.98
CA ALA A 101 3.79 15.87 23.12
C ALA A 101 3.13 16.63 24.27
N ARG A 102 2.27 17.61 23.96
CA ARG A 102 1.49 18.37 24.97
C ARG A 102 0.38 17.55 25.62
N LEU A 103 -0.14 16.52 24.95
CA LEU A 103 -1.21 15.67 25.46
C LEU A 103 -0.68 14.54 26.34
N ILE A 104 0.48 13.98 26.00
CA ILE A 104 0.97 12.75 26.64
C ILE A 104 1.73 12.99 27.96
N GLY A 105 2.23 14.21 28.19
CA GLY A 105 3.03 14.49 29.38
C GLY A 105 4.34 13.70 29.36
N ASP A 106 4.56 12.82 30.35
CA ASP A 106 5.75 11.98 30.44
C ASP A 106 5.74 10.84 29.39
N PRO A 107 6.64 10.86 28.38
CA PRO A 107 6.70 9.85 27.32
C PRO A 107 6.94 8.41 27.82
N ALA A 108 7.53 8.24 29.01
CA ALA A 108 7.80 6.91 29.58
C ALA A 108 6.52 6.10 29.84
N ASN A 109 5.37 6.77 29.93
CA ASN A 109 4.07 6.15 30.19
C ASN A 109 3.31 5.78 28.90
N TRP A 110 3.90 5.96 27.72
CA TRP A 110 3.18 5.81 26.45
C TRP A 110 3.87 4.84 25.49
N THR A 111 3.06 4.13 24.72
CA THR A 111 3.52 3.31 23.59
C THR A 111 2.85 3.74 22.29
N LEU A 112 3.57 3.66 21.17
CA LEU A 112 3.01 3.90 19.84
C LEU A 112 2.47 2.60 19.25
N TYR A 113 1.28 2.64 18.67
CA TYR A 113 0.64 1.51 18.00
C TYR A 113 0.12 1.94 16.61
N PRO A 114 0.99 1.99 15.59
CA PRO A 114 0.57 2.34 14.25
C PRO A 114 -0.15 1.18 13.54
N TYR A 115 -1.05 1.52 12.63
CA TYR A 115 -1.67 0.55 11.73
C TYR A 115 -0.61 -0.12 10.83
N CYS A 116 0.32 0.67 10.30
CA CYS A 116 1.48 0.20 9.57
C CYS A 116 2.76 0.62 10.27
N TYR A 117 3.52 -0.35 10.74
CA TYR A 117 4.88 -0.13 11.24
C TYR A 117 5.80 0.21 10.06
N GLU A 118 6.41 1.39 10.11
CA GLU A 118 7.30 1.90 9.07
C GLU A 118 8.24 2.98 9.63
N ARG A 119 9.24 3.38 8.82
CA ARG A 119 10.24 4.37 9.22
C ARG A 119 9.63 5.67 9.75
N SER A 120 8.56 6.18 9.13
CA SER A 120 7.93 7.44 9.52
C SER A 120 7.29 7.37 10.91
N THR A 121 6.66 6.24 11.26
CA THR A 121 6.08 6.01 12.58
C THR A 121 7.15 5.87 13.66
N GLN A 122 8.29 5.25 13.34
CA GLN A 122 9.45 5.18 14.24
C GLN A 122 10.06 6.58 14.46
N GLN A 123 10.23 7.37 13.39
CA GLN A 123 10.69 8.77 13.51
C GLN A 123 9.71 9.63 14.33
N PHE A 124 8.40 9.37 14.21
CA PHE A 124 7.39 10.02 15.02
C PHE A 124 7.51 9.64 16.50
N ALA A 125 7.69 8.35 16.82
CA ALA A 125 7.95 7.88 18.18
C ALA A 125 9.19 8.53 18.79
N GLU A 126 10.29 8.62 18.04
CA GLU A 126 11.53 9.27 18.46
C GLU A 126 11.34 10.75 18.79
N ARG A 127 10.57 11.48 17.97
CA ARG A 127 10.24 12.90 18.22
C ARG A 127 9.40 13.10 19.48
N LEU A 128 8.66 12.09 19.89
CA LEU A 128 7.88 12.10 21.13
C LEU A 128 8.68 11.58 22.32
N GLY A 129 9.91 11.09 22.13
CA GLY A 129 10.72 10.49 23.18
C GLY A 129 10.19 9.14 23.67
N LEU A 130 9.39 8.43 22.86
CA LEU A 130 8.80 7.15 23.26
C LEU A 130 9.83 6.04 23.24
N ASP A 131 9.82 5.21 24.29
CA ASP A 131 10.88 4.22 24.50
C ASP A 131 10.56 2.73 24.25
N GLY A 132 9.32 2.39 23.86
CA GLY A 132 8.82 1.00 23.87
C GLY A 132 9.50 -0.02 22.93
N GLU A 133 10.05 0.39 21.78
CA GLU A 133 10.52 -0.57 20.75
C GLU A 133 12.04 -0.57 20.52
N ARG A 134 12.86 -0.27 21.55
CA ARG A 134 14.33 -0.05 21.44
C ARG A 134 15.06 -1.10 20.59
N ASP A 135 14.77 -2.38 20.77
CA ASP A 135 15.52 -3.47 20.14
C ASP A 135 15.32 -3.57 18.63
N VAL A 136 14.11 -3.24 18.15
CA VAL A 136 13.78 -3.30 16.72
C VAL A 136 14.00 -1.98 15.99
N ARG A 137 14.27 -0.88 16.71
CA ARG A 137 14.47 0.45 16.08
C ARG A 137 15.50 0.48 14.97
N PRO A 138 16.69 -0.15 15.10
CA PRO A 138 17.68 -0.08 14.02
C PRO A 138 17.13 -0.69 12.73
N PHE A 139 16.38 -1.78 12.83
CA PHE A 139 15.74 -2.43 11.68
C PHE A 139 14.65 -1.54 11.07
N VAL A 140 13.73 -1.01 11.88
CA VAL A 140 12.63 -0.15 11.40
C VAL A 140 13.16 1.17 10.82
N ARG A 141 14.19 1.77 11.45
CA ARG A 141 14.85 2.99 10.93
C ARG A 141 15.41 2.80 9.52
N GLN A 142 15.92 1.63 9.21
CA GLN A 142 16.43 1.31 7.87
C GLN A 142 15.34 0.90 6.88
N GLY A 143 14.07 0.92 7.27
CA GLY A 143 12.95 0.54 6.41
C GLY A 143 12.70 -0.97 6.38
N GLY A 144 13.11 -1.68 7.44
CA GLY A 144 12.97 -3.13 7.52
C GLY A 144 11.51 -3.60 7.60
N ALA A 145 10.63 -2.83 8.26
CA ALA A 145 9.22 -3.19 8.40
C ALA A 145 8.48 -3.12 7.05
N GLU A 146 8.90 -2.22 6.17
CA GLU A 146 8.37 -2.01 4.82
C GLU A 146 8.64 -3.22 3.90
N LEU A 147 9.60 -4.07 4.26
CA LEU A 147 9.84 -5.35 3.57
C LEU A 147 8.67 -6.31 3.74
N LEU A 148 7.93 -6.23 4.85
CA LEU A 148 6.78 -7.09 5.13
C LEU A 148 5.58 -6.81 4.19
N ASN A 149 5.55 -5.62 3.59
CA ASN A 149 4.54 -5.22 2.59
C ASN A 149 5.02 -5.41 1.14
N ASP A 150 6.22 -5.95 0.92
CA ASP A 150 6.79 -6.20 -0.40
C ASP A 150 6.52 -7.67 -0.82
N LYS A 151 5.69 -7.86 -1.86
CA LYS A 151 5.32 -9.20 -2.35
C LYS A 151 6.50 -9.99 -2.93
N ARG A 152 7.52 -9.31 -3.45
CA ARG A 152 8.76 -9.96 -3.89
C ARG A 152 9.52 -10.51 -2.69
N VAL A 153 9.62 -9.75 -1.60
CA VAL A 153 10.23 -10.23 -0.34
C VAL A 153 9.46 -11.43 0.20
N PHE A 154 8.12 -11.36 0.24
CA PHE A 154 7.28 -12.50 0.63
C PHE A 154 7.63 -13.76 -0.18
N ARG A 155 7.70 -13.66 -1.52
CA ARG A 155 8.03 -14.81 -2.37
C ARG A 155 9.40 -15.39 -2.07
N SER A 156 10.43 -14.54 -1.94
CA SER A 156 11.79 -14.99 -1.64
C SER A 156 11.89 -15.67 -0.28
N VAL A 157 11.29 -15.10 0.75
CA VAL A 157 11.31 -15.67 2.11
C VAL A 157 10.50 -16.96 2.17
N ALA A 158 9.29 -16.99 1.60
CA ALA A 158 8.45 -18.17 1.58
C ALA A 158 9.12 -19.35 0.86
N ALA A 159 9.69 -19.10 -0.33
CA ALA A 159 10.44 -20.11 -1.08
C ALA A 159 11.64 -20.64 -0.28
N GLY A 160 12.46 -19.74 0.28
CA GLY A 160 13.63 -20.10 1.08
C GLY A 160 13.30 -20.84 2.38
N ARG A 161 12.06 -20.73 2.87
CA ARG A 161 11.56 -21.45 4.06
C ARG A 161 10.76 -22.71 3.73
N GLY A 162 10.63 -23.07 2.44
CA GLY A 162 9.84 -24.23 2.02
C GLY A 162 8.33 -24.05 2.22
N VAL A 163 7.86 -22.81 2.38
CA VAL A 163 6.42 -22.51 2.46
C VAL A 163 5.82 -22.63 1.07
N SER A 164 4.76 -23.43 0.94
CA SER A 164 4.05 -23.58 -0.32
C SER A 164 3.49 -22.24 -0.81
N ILE A 165 3.80 -21.90 -2.05
CA ILE A 165 3.40 -20.67 -2.72
C ILE A 165 3.02 -20.98 -4.16
N ALA A 166 2.10 -20.20 -4.73
CA ALA A 166 1.70 -20.36 -6.12
C ALA A 166 2.91 -20.26 -7.06
N GLU A 167 2.89 -21.07 -8.12
CA GLU A 167 3.90 -21.02 -9.18
C GLU A 167 3.95 -19.62 -9.82
N GLY A 168 5.15 -19.21 -10.22
CA GLY A 168 5.41 -17.93 -10.87
C GLY A 168 6.79 -17.39 -10.57
N ALA A 169 7.05 -16.15 -10.97
CA ALA A 169 8.33 -15.48 -10.79
C ALA A 169 8.16 -14.01 -10.39
N VAL A 170 9.24 -13.43 -9.87
CA VAL A 170 9.38 -11.98 -9.71
C VAL A 170 9.99 -11.46 -11.02
N CYS A 171 9.32 -10.50 -11.66
CA CYS A 171 9.75 -9.95 -12.95
C CYS A 171 10.17 -8.49 -12.77
N ALA A 172 11.43 -8.17 -13.05
CA ALA A 172 11.97 -6.82 -12.94
C ALA A 172 11.87 -6.04 -14.28
N THR A 173 11.64 -6.74 -15.40
CA THR A 173 11.53 -6.14 -16.72
C THR A 173 10.25 -6.58 -17.44
N PRO A 174 9.76 -5.79 -18.42
CA PRO A 174 8.63 -6.19 -19.26
C PRO A 174 8.87 -7.51 -20.00
N TRP A 175 10.10 -7.76 -20.45
CA TRP A 175 10.47 -9.01 -21.12
C TRP A 175 10.35 -10.22 -20.19
N GLN A 176 10.88 -10.14 -18.95
CA GLN A 176 10.72 -11.21 -17.95
C GLN A 176 9.23 -11.48 -17.65
N LEU A 177 8.43 -10.41 -17.58
CA LEU A 177 7.00 -10.52 -17.36
C LEU A 177 6.31 -11.25 -18.53
N GLU A 178 6.63 -10.89 -19.77
CA GLU A 178 6.09 -11.53 -20.97
C GLU A 178 6.43 -13.02 -21.03
N GLU A 179 7.70 -13.39 -20.80
CA GLU A 179 8.12 -14.79 -20.80
C GLU A 179 7.42 -15.59 -19.70
N CYS A 180 7.29 -15.02 -18.50
CA CYS A 180 6.61 -15.66 -17.38
C CYS A 180 5.11 -15.86 -17.67
N ILE A 181 4.45 -14.86 -18.27
CA ILE A 181 3.05 -15.00 -18.70
C ILE A 181 2.95 -16.11 -19.75
N ALA A 182 3.80 -16.09 -20.77
CA ALA A 182 3.75 -17.07 -21.86
C ALA A 182 3.96 -18.51 -21.36
N SER A 183 4.90 -18.74 -20.43
CA SER A 183 5.16 -20.06 -19.88
C SER A 183 4.02 -20.61 -19.02
N MET A 184 3.33 -19.75 -18.26
CA MET A 184 2.29 -20.18 -17.34
C MET A 184 0.89 -20.21 -17.97
N ILE A 185 0.56 -19.27 -18.85
CA ILE A 185 -0.82 -19.08 -19.32
C ILE A 185 -1.31 -20.22 -20.23
N ASP A 186 -0.40 -20.96 -20.88
CA ASP A 186 -0.74 -22.21 -21.58
C ASP A 186 -1.15 -23.33 -20.60
N MET A 187 -0.57 -23.37 -19.40
CA MET A 187 -0.84 -24.39 -18.39
C MET A 187 -2.06 -24.06 -17.52
N THR A 188 -2.20 -22.79 -17.13
CA THR A 188 -3.18 -22.37 -16.11
C THR A 188 -4.44 -21.72 -16.71
N GLY A 189 -4.39 -21.29 -17.97
CA GLY A 189 -5.46 -20.51 -18.63
C GLY A 189 -5.59 -19.06 -18.15
N ALA A 190 -5.02 -18.71 -17.00
CA ALA A 190 -4.96 -17.35 -16.46
C ALA A 190 -3.75 -17.13 -15.54
N VAL A 191 -3.24 -15.90 -15.54
CA VAL A 191 -2.10 -15.45 -14.73
C VAL A 191 -2.48 -14.18 -13.96
N ILE A 192 -2.11 -14.10 -12.69
CA ILE A 192 -2.24 -12.87 -11.89
C ILE A 192 -0.90 -12.15 -11.82
N ILE A 193 -0.89 -10.89 -12.23
CA ILE A 193 0.23 -9.96 -12.09
C ILE A 193 -0.05 -9.11 -10.86
N LYS A 194 0.93 -8.95 -9.99
CA LYS A 194 0.80 -8.13 -8.78
C LYS A 194 1.98 -7.18 -8.71
N GLN A 195 1.72 -5.90 -8.49
CA GLN A 195 2.75 -4.95 -8.10
C GLN A 195 3.36 -5.33 -6.75
N ASP A 196 4.68 -5.17 -6.61
CA ASP A 196 5.43 -5.50 -5.40
C ASP A 196 4.81 -4.86 -4.15
N ARG A 197 4.56 -3.54 -4.22
CA ARG A 197 3.87 -2.76 -3.19
C ARG A 197 2.56 -2.22 -3.71
N HIS A 198 1.46 -2.72 -3.17
CA HIS A 198 0.12 -2.17 -3.37
C HIS A 198 -0.86 -2.86 -2.41
N SER A 199 -1.86 -2.13 -1.92
CA SER A 199 -2.97 -2.65 -1.10
C SER A 199 -4.19 -3.11 -1.92
N GLY A 200 -5.05 -3.91 -1.29
CA GLY A 200 -6.47 -4.09 -1.67
C GLY A 200 -6.76 -4.68 -3.05
N GLY A 201 -5.77 -5.21 -3.76
CA GLY A 201 -5.92 -5.75 -5.11
C GLY A 201 -5.91 -4.71 -6.23
N PHE A 202 -5.77 -3.42 -5.91
CA PHE A 202 -5.69 -2.33 -6.91
C PHE A 202 -4.47 -2.46 -7.83
N GLY A 203 -3.34 -2.94 -7.30
CA GLY A 203 -2.12 -3.24 -8.07
C GLY A 203 -2.11 -4.63 -8.71
N ASN A 204 -3.25 -5.33 -8.74
CA ASN A 204 -3.35 -6.64 -9.36
C ASN A 204 -4.04 -6.55 -10.72
N LEU A 205 -3.48 -7.26 -11.71
CA LEU A 205 -4.06 -7.47 -13.02
C LEU A 205 -4.20 -8.97 -13.26
N ILE A 206 -5.24 -9.39 -13.97
CA ILE A 206 -5.37 -10.79 -14.37
C ILE A 206 -5.30 -10.87 -15.90
N VAL A 207 -4.44 -11.71 -16.43
CA VAL A 207 -4.37 -12.02 -17.85
C VAL A 207 -5.01 -13.39 -18.05
N SER A 208 -5.90 -13.52 -19.04
CA SER A 208 -6.71 -14.73 -19.23
C SER A 208 -6.94 -15.00 -20.71
N ARG A 209 -6.96 -16.29 -21.09
CA ARG A 209 -7.31 -16.72 -22.47
C ARG A 209 -8.80 -16.55 -22.76
N THR A 210 -9.63 -16.75 -21.74
CA THR A 210 -11.07 -16.57 -21.85
C THR A 210 -11.42 -15.11 -21.57
N ALA A 211 -12.24 -14.52 -22.44
CA ALA A 211 -12.83 -13.21 -22.20
C ALA A 211 -13.66 -13.25 -20.91
N ALA A 212 -13.55 -12.22 -20.08
CA ALA A 212 -14.27 -12.16 -18.82
C ALA A 212 -15.75 -11.83 -19.07
N THR A 213 -16.67 -12.60 -18.47
CA THR A 213 -18.08 -12.24 -18.32
C THR A 213 -18.32 -11.72 -16.90
N GLY A 214 -18.94 -10.54 -16.74
CA GLY A 214 -19.34 -9.98 -15.43
C GLY A 214 -18.43 -8.87 -14.85
N ALA A 215 -18.67 -8.48 -13.60
CA ALA A 215 -18.12 -7.29 -12.92
C ALA A 215 -16.58 -7.20 -12.83
N LEU A 216 -15.87 -8.30 -13.10
CA LEU A 216 -14.40 -8.42 -13.09
C LEU A 216 -13.73 -7.99 -14.41
N ALA A 217 -14.50 -7.58 -15.43
CA ALA A 217 -13.97 -7.24 -16.76
C ALA A 217 -13.03 -6.01 -16.78
N ARG A 218 -13.09 -5.13 -15.77
CA ARG A 218 -12.36 -3.84 -15.77
C ARG A 218 -10.84 -3.93 -15.56
N ARG A 219 -10.28 -5.09 -15.18
CA ARG A 219 -8.84 -5.28 -14.91
C ARG A 219 -8.30 -6.59 -15.48
N ARG A 220 -8.82 -7.01 -16.64
CA ARG A 220 -8.33 -8.19 -17.37
C ARG A 220 -7.87 -7.82 -18.76
N CYS A 221 -6.63 -8.17 -19.10
CA CYS A 221 -6.09 -7.99 -20.45
C CYS A 221 -6.18 -9.33 -21.19
N TRP A 222 -6.68 -9.30 -22.44
CA TRP A 222 -6.77 -10.48 -23.28
C TRP A 222 -5.41 -10.74 -23.94
N TRP A 223 -4.91 -11.97 -23.84
CA TRP A 223 -3.66 -12.38 -24.48
C TRP A 223 -3.94 -13.19 -25.76
N PRO A 224 -3.78 -12.60 -26.96
CA PRO A 224 -3.87 -13.35 -28.20
C PRO A 224 -2.78 -14.41 -28.26
N ARG A 225 -3.11 -15.55 -28.86
CA ARG A 225 -2.17 -16.63 -29.14
C ARG A 225 -1.12 -16.13 -30.15
N MET A 226 0.09 -15.77 -29.72
CA MET A 226 1.20 -15.54 -30.66
C MET A 226 1.59 -16.89 -31.28
N SER A 227 1.27 -17.08 -32.57
CA SER A 227 1.80 -18.21 -33.32
C SER A 227 3.32 -18.04 -33.41
N ARG A 228 4.09 -18.98 -32.82
CA ARG A 228 5.53 -19.10 -33.08
C ARG A 228 5.73 -19.30 -34.57
N ARG A 229 6.07 -18.24 -35.31
CA ARG A 229 6.63 -18.39 -36.66
C ARG A 229 8.10 -18.74 -36.46
N SER A 230 8.38 -20.02 -36.63
CA SER A 230 9.71 -20.61 -36.78
C SER A 230 10.51 -19.83 -37.83
N ALA A 231 11.65 -19.28 -37.42
CA ALA A 231 12.64 -18.71 -38.32
C ALA A 231 13.42 -19.84 -39.00
N THR A 232 13.03 -20.19 -40.23
CA THR A 232 13.86 -20.98 -41.16
C THR A 232 13.70 -20.48 -42.59
N SER A 233 14.75 -19.79 -43.05
CA SER A 233 15.28 -19.63 -44.42
C SER A 233 14.34 -19.52 -45.64
N ARG A 234 14.52 -18.46 -46.44
CA ARG A 234 15.25 -18.52 -47.72
C ARG A 234 15.52 -17.11 -48.29
N ALA A 235 16.79 -16.83 -48.58
CA ALA A 235 17.27 -15.81 -49.51
C ALA A 235 16.87 -16.21 -50.96
N SER A 236 16.74 -15.40 -52.02
CA SER A 236 17.37 -14.17 -52.54
C SER A 236 16.53 -13.72 -53.80
N PRO A 237 17.00 -12.88 -54.75
CA PRO A 237 17.34 -11.45 -54.68
C PRO A 237 16.66 -10.60 -55.79
N GLY A 238 16.68 -9.26 -55.63
CA GLY A 238 16.87 -8.32 -56.74
C GLY A 238 15.65 -7.69 -57.42
N ARG A 239 15.53 -6.36 -57.33
CA ARG A 239 15.63 -5.45 -58.49
C ARG A 239 15.65 -3.99 -58.04
N ALA A 240 16.50 -3.22 -58.73
CA ALA A 240 16.85 -1.83 -58.48
C ALA A 240 15.76 -0.81 -58.88
N LEU A 241 15.95 0.40 -58.33
CA LEU A 241 15.25 1.68 -58.51
C LEU A 241 14.96 2.10 -59.98
N PRO A 242 14.08 3.09 -60.21
CA PRO A 242 14.56 4.48 -60.28
C PRO A 242 13.67 5.54 -59.60
N MET A 243 14.33 6.56 -59.03
CA MET A 243 13.80 7.92 -58.80
C MET A 243 13.39 8.58 -60.13
N PRO A 244 12.47 9.56 -60.12
CA PRO A 244 12.94 10.88 -60.54
C PRO A 244 12.30 12.11 -59.84
N SER A 245 13.18 13.10 -59.69
CA SER A 245 13.02 14.55 -59.88
C SER A 245 12.04 15.35 -59.03
N ALA A 246 12.64 16.22 -58.21
CA ALA A 246 12.10 17.48 -57.75
C ALA A 246 11.82 18.45 -58.93
N ARG A 247 10.74 19.24 -58.81
CA ARG A 247 10.67 20.61 -59.36
C ARG A 247 9.79 21.50 -58.47
N ARG A 248 10.46 22.56 -58.01
CA ARG A 248 10.04 23.92 -57.62
C ARG A 248 9.10 24.10 -56.43
#